data_AF-A0A976JK03-F1
#
_entry.id   AF-A0A976JK03-F1
#
_cell.length_a   1.000
_cell.length_b   1.000
_cell.length_c   1.000
_cell.angle_alpha   90.00
_cell.angle_beta   90.00
_cell.angle_gamma   90.00
#
_symmetry.space_group_name_H-M   'P 1'
#
loop_
_entity.id
_entity.type
_entity.pdbx_description
1 polymer ?
#
loop_
_entity_poly.entity_id
_entity_poly.type
_entity_poly.pdbx_seq_one_letter_code
_entity_poly.pdbx_strand_id
1 'polypeptide(L)'
;MKTVFGLLALLLSTTLLANDGRVDIWPSIPFIRGADLCKFQDAYGQTRNEYMQTMVRNASDLMQAGAYGNEALDMLVAFDSLYDKNQALATRGQYLDVTLENTLKGYIDQYYRDLNPRIKKLSFKHVNDLKKIVDAAKRGQRIGYFNDEQLEKLDYIAYGSYALAPECRGNIQVTVTLVGRDGQTFTYIGNGKPSVVMSQIASEMFTQFQRTSFPTTLRVGNRSIELIGGFNGSVDQARTPQQAEQACQTLGARLPNQFEYEMVSGYGDWSGGVSLGEGKVVWAMSGGKVYHPGLMNPSPVRNQWEVNAKIFSYYCVR
;
A
#
# COMPACT_ATOMS: atom_id res chain seq x y z
N MET A 1 53.00 -23.99 -22.42
CA MET A 1 53.09 -22.73 -21.64
C MET A 1 52.89 -21.59 -22.62
N LYS A 2 51.87 -20.72 -22.58
CA LYS A 2 50.92 -20.32 -21.54
C LYS A 2 49.56 -20.04 -22.18
N THR A 3 48.51 -20.43 -21.47
CA THR A 3 47.09 -20.19 -21.72
C THR A 3 46.74 -18.71 -21.60
N VAL A 4 45.96 -18.17 -22.55
CA VAL A 4 45.26 -16.88 -22.40
C VAL A 4 43.77 -17.18 -22.36
N PHE A 5 43.25 -17.27 -21.13
CA PHE A 5 41.83 -17.35 -20.81
C PHE A 5 41.38 -15.91 -20.55
N GLY A 6 40.68 -15.30 -21.51
CA GLY A 6 40.18 -13.92 -21.44
C GLY A 6 38.70 -13.92 -21.04
N LEU A 7 38.46 -13.44 -19.82
CA LEU A 7 37.19 -13.19 -19.13
C LEU A 7 35.93 -13.14 -19.99
N LEU A 8 35.04 -14.12 -19.75
CA LEU A 8 33.62 -14.04 -20.04
C LEU A 8 32.98 -13.11 -18.98
N ALA A 9 32.58 -11.90 -19.39
CA ALA A 9 31.84 -10.98 -18.55
C ALA A 9 30.43 -11.54 -18.30
N LEU A 10 30.24 -12.17 -17.14
CA LEU A 10 28.94 -12.57 -16.63
C LEU A 10 28.18 -11.28 -16.23
N LEU A 11 27.29 -10.82 -17.10
CA LEU A 11 26.26 -9.86 -16.74
C LEU A 11 25.34 -10.52 -15.70
N LEU A 12 25.56 -10.22 -14.42
CA LEU A 12 24.59 -10.49 -13.37
C LEU A 12 23.36 -9.63 -13.67
N SER A 13 22.36 -10.26 -14.29
CA SER A 13 20.98 -9.80 -14.22
C SER A 13 20.61 -9.74 -12.74
N THR A 14 20.48 -8.54 -12.17
CA THR A 14 19.83 -8.35 -10.87
C THR A 14 18.35 -8.64 -11.04
N THR A 15 17.99 -9.92 -11.05
CA THR A 15 16.63 -10.33 -10.73
C THR A 15 16.42 -9.93 -9.28
N LEU A 16 15.56 -8.94 -9.05
CA LEU A 16 14.91 -8.73 -7.77
C LEU A 16 14.41 -10.10 -7.33
N LEU A 17 15.07 -10.72 -6.35
CA LEU A 17 14.56 -11.91 -5.73
C LEU A 17 13.23 -11.49 -5.11
N ALA A 18 12.14 -11.94 -5.72
CA ALA A 18 10.85 -11.96 -5.08
C ALA A 18 11.06 -12.71 -3.76
N ASN A 19 11.14 -11.96 -2.66
CA ASN A 19 11.30 -12.56 -1.35
C ASN A 19 9.96 -13.24 -1.05
N ASP A 20 9.88 -14.53 -1.39
CA ASP A 20 8.77 -15.41 -0.99
C ASP A 20 8.82 -15.70 0.52
N GLY A 21 9.82 -15.15 1.21
CA GLY A 21 9.94 -15.14 2.66
C GLY A 21 9.01 -14.13 3.34
N ARG A 22 8.63 -14.47 4.57
CA ARG A 22 7.94 -13.56 5.48
C ARG A 22 8.85 -12.37 5.80
N VAL A 23 8.28 -11.18 5.68
CA VAL A 23 8.85 -9.89 6.04
C VAL A 23 8.41 -9.53 7.46
N ASP A 24 9.38 -9.37 8.34
CA ASP A 24 9.17 -8.97 9.73
C ASP A 24 9.48 -7.48 9.91
N ILE A 25 8.45 -6.69 10.18
CA ILE A 25 8.53 -5.24 10.45
C ILE A 25 8.56 -5.01 11.95
N TRP A 26 9.34 -4.02 12.36
CA TRP A 26 9.31 -3.54 13.73
C TRP A 26 7.90 -3.02 14.12
N PRO A 27 7.30 -3.51 15.22
CA PRO A 27 5.94 -3.13 15.60
C PRO A 27 5.79 -1.66 15.98
N SER A 28 6.77 -1.01 16.59
CA SER A 28 6.59 0.40 17.00
C SER A 28 6.97 1.32 15.86
N ILE A 29 6.08 2.23 15.48
CA ILE A 29 6.23 3.10 14.30
C ILE A 29 6.22 4.54 14.78
N PRO A 30 7.39 5.17 15.01
CA PRO A 30 7.44 6.56 15.42
C PRO A 30 6.82 7.46 14.35
N PHE A 31 5.92 8.35 14.78
CA PHE A 31 5.34 9.38 13.91
C PHE A 31 5.80 10.77 14.35
N ILE A 32 6.21 11.57 13.38
CA ILE A 32 6.58 12.97 13.59
C ILE A 32 5.40 13.84 13.17
N ARG A 33 4.97 14.74 14.06
CA ARG A 33 3.96 15.75 13.72
C ARG A 33 4.57 16.77 12.77
N GLY A 34 3.97 16.90 11.60
CA GLY A 34 4.25 17.93 10.61
C GLY A 34 3.44 19.22 10.85
N ALA A 35 3.39 20.07 9.82
CA ALA A 35 2.69 21.35 9.88
C ALA A 35 1.17 21.20 10.04
N ASP A 36 0.55 22.24 10.60
CA ASP A 36 -0.89 22.49 10.47
C ASP A 36 -1.10 23.27 9.18
N LEU A 37 -1.60 22.58 8.15
CA LEU A 37 -1.68 23.13 6.81
C LEU A 37 -2.76 24.20 6.69
N CYS A 38 -3.75 24.21 7.58
CA CYS A 38 -4.74 25.29 7.65
C CYS A 38 -4.16 26.55 8.24
N LYS A 39 -3.49 26.44 9.39
CA LYS A 39 -2.81 27.62 9.95
C LYS A 39 -1.79 28.17 8.95
N PHE A 40 -1.12 27.30 8.21
CA PHE A 40 -0.23 27.72 7.13
C PHE A 40 -0.99 28.44 6.00
N GLN A 41 -2.08 27.87 5.50
CA GLN A 41 -2.90 28.49 4.47
C GLN A 41 -3.52 29.82 4.93
N ASP A 42 -3.97 29.94 6.17
CA ASP A 42 -4.52 31.19 6.70
C ASP A 42 -3.43 32.26 6.83
N ALA A 43 -2.23 31.88 7.26
CA ALA A 43 -1.11 32.81 7.43
C ALA A 43 -0.46 33.27 6.11
N TYR A 44 -0.44 32.41 5.09
CA TYR A 44 0.30 32.64 3.84
C TYR A 44 -0.57 32.66 2.57
N GLY A 45 -1.84 32.25 2.65
CA GLY A 45 -2.77 32.17 1.52
C GLY A 45 -3.52 33.47 1.23
N GLN A 46 -3.41 34.48 2.09
CA GLN A 46 -3.93 35.83 1.85
C GLN A 46 -2.78 36.83 1.78
N THR A 47 -2.86 37.78 0.85
CA THR A 47 -1.97 38.94 0.92
C THR A 47 -2.38 39.81 2.11
N ARG A 48 -1.42 40.54 2.70
CA ARG A 48 -1.68 41.46 3.83
C ARG A 48 -2.82 42.45 3.53
N ASN A 49 -3.01 42.84 2.28
CA ASN A 49 -4.04 43.78 1.87
C ASN A 49 -5.45 43.13 1.84
N GLU A 50 -5.56 41.87 1.41
CA GLU A 50 -6.82 41.11 1.40
C GLU A 50 -7.30 40.79 2.82
N TYR A 51 -6.37 40.43 3.72
CA TYR A 51 -6.69 40.21 5.13
C TYR A 51 -7.25 41.48 5.78
N MET A 52 -6.60 42.63 5.56
CA MET A 52 -7.05 43.92 6.08
C MET A 52 -8.41 44.34 5.52
N GLN A 53 -8.65 44.14 4.22
CA GLN A 53 -9.95 44.42 3.61
C GLN A 53 -11.06 43.51 4.15
N THR A 54 -10.74 42.24 4.42
CA THR A 54 -11.69 41.27 4.99
C THR A 54 -12.04 41.62 6.44
N MET A 55 -11.04 41.98 7.27
CA MET A 55 -11.30 42.47 8.63
C MET A 55 -12.16 43.73 8.64
N VAL A 56 -11.87 44.71 7.77
CA VAL A 56 -12.66 45.94 7.67
C VAL A 56 -14.09 45.65 7.22
N ARG A 57 -14.29 44.73 6.28
CA ARG A 57 -15.63 44.32 5.82
C ARG A 57 -16.40 43.59 6.93
N ASN A 58 -15.79 42.62 7.60
CA ASN A 58 -16.41 41.91 8.73
C ASN A 58 -16.76 42.86 9.88
N ALA A 59 -15.89 43.83 10.19
CA ALA A 59 -16.18 44.87 11.19
C ALA A 59 -17.34 45.77 10.75
N SER A 60 -17.39 46.17 9.48
CA SER A 60 -18.50 46.96 8.91
C SER A 60 -19.83 46.20 8.99
N ASP A 61 -19.85 44.92 8.66
CA ASP A 61 -21.05 44.08 8.68
C ASP A 61 -21.56 43.89 10.13
N LEU A 62 -20.66 43.76 11.11
CA LEU A 62 -21.01 43.70 12.52
C LEU A 62 -21.52 45.04 13.07
N MET A 63 -20.94 46.16 12.64
CA MET A 63 -21.43 47.49 12.96
C MET A 63 -22.84 47.73 12.39
N GLN A 64 -23.10 47.25 11.16
CA GLN A 64 -24.42 47.32 10.52
C GLN A 64 -25.45 46.40 11.18
N ALA A 65 -25.03 45.25 11.72
CA ALA A 65 -25.88 44.34 12.49
C ALA A 65 -26.21 44.84 13.92
N GLY A 66 -25.77 46.06 14.28
CA GLY A 66 -26.14 46.73 15.53
C GLY A 66 -25.14 46.53 16.67
N ALA A 67 -23.94 45.99 16.41
CA ALA A 67 -22.88 45.88 17.41
C ALA A 67 -22.12 47.22 17.52
N TYR A 68 -22.71 48.19 18.21
CA TYR A 68 -22.09 49.49 18.47
C TYR A 68 -21.20 49.42 19.71
N GLY A 69 -19.88 49.26 19.54
CA GLY A 69 -18.92 49.48 20.63
C GLY A 69 -17.71 48.56 20.67
N ASN A 70 -16.81 48.88 21.60
CA ASN A 70 -15.56 48.16 21.92
C ASN A 70 -15.84 46.69 22.27
N GLU A 71 -17.06 46.40 22.73
CA GLU A 71 -17.56 45.07 23.06
C GLU A 71 -17.63 44.11 21.86
N ALA A 72 -17.87 44.62 20.64
CA ALA A 72 -17.91 43.80 19.43
C ALA A 72 -16.51 43.29 19.02
N LEU A 73 -15.50 44.15 19.19
CA LEU A 73 -14.09 43.79 19.00
C LEU A 73 -13.63 42.82 20.09
N ASP A 74 -14.01 43.05 21.35
CA ASP A 74 -13.72 42.14 22.46
C ASP A 74 -14.38 40.77 22.26
N MET A 75 -15.60 40.70 21.70
CA MET A 75 -16.25 39.44 21.35
C MET A 75 -15.52 38.71 20.22
N LEU A 76 -15.03 39.40 19.18
CA LEU A 76 -14.23 38.79 18.12
C LEU A 76 -12.91 38.22 18.65
N VAL A 77 -12.21 38.97 19.51
CA VAL A 77 -10.99 38.50 20.18
C VAL A 77 -11.31 37.31 21.10
N ALA A 78 -12.44 37.33 21.79
CA ALA A 78 -12.89 36.22 22.62
C ALA A 78 -13.19 34.97 21.77
N PHE A 79 -13.89 35.10 20.63
CA PHE A 79 -14.15 33.99 19.72
C PHE A 79 -12.87 33.40 19.14
N ASP A 80 -11.93 34.23 18.71
CA ASP A 80 -10.63 33.78 18.21
C ASP A 80 -9.85 33.04 19.30
N SER A 81 -9.81 33.60 20.52
CA SER A 81 -9.17 32.94 21.67
C SER A 81 -9.84 31.62 22.07
N LEU A 82 -11.17 31.52 21.94
CA LEU A 82 -11.94 30.30 22.18
C LEU A 82 -11.70 29.27 21.08
N TYR A 83 -11.61 29.70 19.82
CA TYR A 83 -11.25 28.85 18.68
C TYR A 83 -9.86 28.27 18.85
N ASP A 84 -8.86 29.12 19.13
CA ASP A 84 -7.49 28.69 19.41
C ASP A 84 -7.40 27.79 20.64
N LYS A 85 -8.15 28.08 21.71
CA LYS A 85 -8.24 27.23 22.89
C LYS A 85 -8.87 25.87 22.56
N ASN A 86 -9.92 25.83 21.76
CA ASN A 86 -10.58 24.59 21.33
C ASN A 86 -9.66 23.77 20.42
N GLN A 87 -8.93 24.41 19.51
CA GLN A 87 -7.93 23.75 18.67
C GLN A 87 -6.75 23.23 19.49
N ALA A 88 -6.28 23.99 20.48
CA ALA A 88 -5.24 23.55 21.42
C ALA A 88 -5.72 22.38 22.30
N LEU A 89 -6.99 22.34 22.70
CA LEU A 89 -7.59 21.21 23.42
C LEU A 89 -7.73 19.97 22.52
N ALA A 90 -8.14 20.14 21.26
CA ALA A 90 -8.24 19.06 20.28
C ALA A 90 -6.88 18.47 19.88
N THR A 91 -5.84 19.31 19.84
CA THR A 91 -4.46 18.91 19.50
C THR A 91 -3.60 18.57 20.73
N ARG A 92 -4.11 18.79 21.95
CA ARG A 92 -3.46 18.39 23.22
C ARG A 92 -3.43 16.89 23.43
N GLY A 93 -4.29 16.14 22.72
CA GLY A 93 -4.28 14.68 22.74
C GLY A 93 -2.98 14.14 22.15
N GLN A 94 -1.97 13.93 22.99
CA GLN A 94 -0.66 13.35 22.67
C GLN A 94 -0.75 11.86 22.30
N TYR A 95 -1.62 11.47 21.37
CA TYR A 95 -1.84 10.05 21.04
C TYR A 95 -2.26 9.78 19.60
N LEU A 96 -2.36 10.81 18.72
CA LEU A 96 -2.69 10.58 17.31
C LEU A 96 -1.68 9.65 16.66
N ASP A 97 -0.40 9.83 16.98
CA ASP A 97 0.71 8.95 16.62
C ASP A 97 0.49 7.48 17.06
N VAL A 98 -0.10 7.25 18.23
CA VAL A 98 -0.46 5.90 18.71
C VAL A 98 -1.71 5.37 17.99
N THR A 99 -2.70 6.22 17.72
CA THR A 99 -3.88 5.87 16.94
C THR A 99 -3.49 5.45 15.51
N LEU A 100 -2.60 6.19 14.86
CA LEU A 100 -2.12 5.86 13.51
C LEU A 100 -1.38 4.52 13.49
N GLU A 101 -0.49 4.28 14.46
CA GLU A 101 0.21 3.00 14.57
C GLU A 101 -0.78 1.83 14.75
N ASN A 102 -1.73 1.96 15.67
CA ASN A 102 -2.67 0.87 15.99
C ASN A 102 -3.70 0.64 14.87
N THR A 103 -4.17 1.70 14.21
CA THR A 103 -5.11 1.55 13.08
C THR A 103 -4.44 0.88 11.89
N LEU A 104 -3.17 1.20 11.58
CA LEU A 104 -2.41 0.52 10.54
C LEU A 104 -2.29 -0.98 10.80
N LYS A 105 -1.84 -1.36 12.00
CA LYS A 105 -1.74 -2.75 12.42
C LYS A 105 -3.10 -3.46 12.35
N GLY A 106 -4.14 -2.80 12.85
CA GLY A 106 -5.51 -3.30 12.84
C GLY A 106 -6.02 -3.60 11.43
N TYR A 107 -5.79 -2.70 10.47
CA TYR A 107 -6.18 -2.90 9.08
C TYR A 107 -5.37 -4.02 8.40
N ILE A 108 -4.05 -4.08 8.60
CA ILE A 108 -3.23 -5.16 8.05
C ILE A 108 -3.69 -6.53 8.59
N ASP A 109 -3.91 -6.63 9.90
CA ASP A 109 -4.41 -7.88 10.49
C ASP A 109 -5.85 -8.19 10.04
N GLN A 110 -6.68 -7.17 9.79
CA GLN A 110 -7.99 -7.35 9.19
C GLN A 110 -7.90 -7.92 7.76
N TYR A 111 -7.02 -7.39 6.91
CA TYR A 111 -6.81 -7.95 5.57
C TYR A 111 -6.40 -9.42 5.62
N TYR A 112 -5.54 -9.81 6.57
CA TYR A 112 -5.18 -11.21 6.76
C TYR A 112 -6.35 -12.09 7.22
N ARG A 113 -7.26 -11.57 8.04
CA ARG A 113 -8.47 -12.31 8.45
C ARG A 113 -9.48 -12.42 7.31
N ASP A 114 -9.69 -11.32 6.58
CA ASP A 114 -10.75 -11.22 5.57
C ASP A 114 -10.36 -11.97 4.28
N LEU A 115 -9.10 -11.88 3.85
CA LEU A 115 -8.61 -12.55 2.64
C LEU A 115 -8.05 -13.95 2.89
N ASN A 116 -7.69 -14.25 4.14
CA ASN A 116 -7.17 -15.55 4.59
C ASN A 116 -6.14 -16.20 3.63
N PRO A 117 -5.04 -15.51 3.29
CA PRO A 117 -4.03 -16.06 2.39
C PRO A 117 -3.33 -17.25 3.03
N ARG A 118 -2.83 -18.19 2.21
CA ARG A 118 -2.17 -19.42 2.70
C ARG A 118 -0.91 -19.15 3.51
N ILE A 119 -0.20 -18.07 3.20
CA ILE A 119 1.05 -17.67 3.85
C ILE A 119 0.97 -16.19 4.20
N LYS A 120 1.28 -15.83 5.45
CA LYS A 120 1.40 -14.43 5.89
C LYS A 120 2.80 -13.91 5.54
N LYS A 121 2.90 -13.08 4.49
CA LYS A 121 4.18 -12.48 4.05
C LYS A 121 4.57 -11.21 4.78
N LEU A 122 3.65 -10.57 5.50
CA LEU A 122 3.91 -9.34 6.25
C LEU A 122 3.54 -9.55 7.72
N SER A 123 4.44 -9.24 8.64
CA SER A 123 4.15 -9.31 10.07
C SER A 123 4.81 -8.20 10.86
N PHE A 124 4.13 -7.72 11.89
CA PHE A 124 4.75 -6.96 12.97
C PHE A 124 5.33 -7.93 14.00
N LYS A 125 6.64 -7.87 14.26
CA LYS A 125 7.34 -8.84 15.12
C LYS A 125 7.93 -8.19 16.34
N HIS A 126 7.45 -8.60 17.51
CA HIS A 126 8.05 -8.21 18.78
C HIS A 126 9.30 -9.05 19.06
N VAL A 127 10.47 -8.40 19.06
CA VAL A 127 11.78 -9.01 19.38
C VAL A 127 12.16 -8.87 20.86
N ASN A 128 11.29 -8.24 21.66
CA ASN A 128 11.47 -8.01 23.09
C ASN A 128 10.69 -9.03 23.93
N ASP A 129 11.13 -9.26 25.17
CA ASP A 129 10.39 -10.06 26.15
C ASP A 129 8.99 -9.48 26.35
N LEU A 130 7.98 -10.35 26.36
CA LEU A 130 6.58 -10.03 26.63
C LEU A 130 6.42 -9.19 27.90
N LYS A 131 7.23 -9.41 28.95
CA LYS A 131 7.20 -8.59 30.18
C LYS A 131 7.51 -7.13 29.89
N LYS A 132 8.55 -6.85 29.09
CA LYS A 132 8.93 -5.48 28.70
C LYS A 132 7.85 -4.80 27.88
N ILE A 133 7.12 -5.55 27.05
CA ILE A 133 5.98 -5.05 26.28
C ILE A 133 4.85 -4.61 27.22
N VAL A 134 4.49 -5.46 28.18
CA VAL A 134 3.44 -5.16 29.17
C VAL A 134 3.83 -3.96 30.04
N ASP A 135 5.08 -3.88 30.49
CA ASP A 135 5.57 -2.78 31.32
C ASP A 135 5.65 -1.45 30.56
N ALA A 136 5.97 -1.48 29.26
CA ALA A 136 5.91 -0.30 28.40
C ALA A 136 4.46 0.17 28.22
N ALA A 137 3.54 -0.76 27.92
CA ALA A 137 2.12 -0.45 27.76
C ALA A 137 1.50 0.14 29.05
N LYS A 138 1.80 -0.44 30.22
CA LYS A 138 1.36 0.08 31.53
C LYS A 138 1.83 1.51 31.80
N ARG A 139 3.00 1.89 31.28
CA ARG A 139 3.60 3.22 31.44
C ARG A 139 3.22 4.20 30.32
N GLY A 140 2.36 3.80 29.38
CA GLY A 140 2.03 4.60 28.20
C GLY A 140 3.23 4.86 27.29
N GLN A 141 4.26 4.01 27.35
CA GLN A 141 5.51 4.16 26.59
C GLN A 141 5.53 3.23 25.38
N ARG A 142 6.15 3.70 24.29
CA ARG A 142 6.54 2.85 23.17
C ARG A 142 7.76 2.02 23.58
N ILE A 143 7.88 0.84 23.01
CA ILE A 143 9.05 0.00 23.23
C ILE A 143 10.19 0.63 22.43
N GLY A 144 11.22 1.17 23.10
CA GLY A 144 12.13 2.14 22.46
C GLY A 144 13.58 1.69 22.24
N TYR A 145 14.00 0.51 22.71
CA TYR A 145 15.41 0.12 22.66
C TYR A 145 15.62 -1.28 22.09
N PHE A 146 16.54 -1.38 21.14
CA PHE A 146 17.07 -2.63 20.57
C PHE A 146 18.57 -2.65 20.76
N ASN A 147 19.12 -3.84 20.96
CA ASN A 147 20.53 -4.08 20.65
C ASN A 147 20.65 -4.51 19.17
N ASP A 148 21.87 -4.45 18.62
CA ASP A 148 22.12 -4.76 17.21
C ASP A 148 21.65 -6.17 16.82
N GLU A 149 21.78 -7.14 17.73
CA GLU A 149 21.31 -8.52 17.56
C GLU A 149 19.78 -8.64 17.38
N GLN A 150 19.00 -7.75 18.02
CA GLN A 150 17.56 -7.70 17.86
C GLN A 150 17.14 -7.07 16.52
N LEU A 151 17.96 -6.16 15.98
CA LEU A 151 17.73 -5.55 14.67
C LEU A 151 17.97 -6.55 13.53
N GLU A 152 18.89 -7.49 13.68
CA GLU A 152 19.12 -8.57 12.70
C GLU A 152 17.90 -9.49 12.48
N LYS A 153 16.97 -9.52 13.44
CA LYS A 153 15.74 -10.35 13.39
C LYS A 153 14.57 -9.67 12.67
N LEU A 154 14.78 -8.45 12.19
CA LEU A 154 13.80 -7.61 11.49
C LEU A 154 14.29 -7.31 10.08
N ASP A 155 13.36 -7.23 9.14
CA ASP A 155 13.65 -6.89 7.75
C ASP A 155 13.48 -5.39 7.49
N TYR A 156 12.49 -4.76 8.12
CA TYR A 156 12.21 -3.34 7.97
C TYR A 156 11.93 -2.64 9.30
N ILE A 157 12.31 -1.36 9.32
CA ILE A 157 11.92 -0.39 10.34
C ILE A 157 10.99 0.62 9.67
N ALA A 158 9.86 0.91 10.31
CA ALA A 158 8.90 1.90 9.83
C ALA A 158 9.04 3.19 10.63
N TYR A 159 8.95 4.34 9.97
CA TYR A 159 8.68 5.64 10.60
C TYR A 159 7.69 6.41 9.75
N GLY A 160 7.05 7.43 10.33
CA GLY A 160 6.09 8.23 9.58
C GLY A 160 6.04 9.69 10.00
N SER A 161 5.24 10.44 9.25
CA SER A 161 4.87 11.80 9.59
C SER A 161 3.40 12.02 9.29
N TYR A 162 2.79 13.00 9.96
CA TYR A 162 1.43 13.42 9.65
C TYR A 162 1.28 14.94 9.68
N ALA A 163 0.55 15.50 8.72
CA ALA A 163 0.17 16.90 8.68
C ALA A 163 -1.33 17.04 8.96
N LEU A 164 -1.70 18.08 9.70
CA LEU A 164 -3.09 18.34 10.06
C LEU A 164 -3.78 19.16 8.97
N ALA A 165 -5.03 18.79 8.71
CA ALA A 165 -5.99 19.57 7.94
C ALA A 165 -5.45 20.05 6.57
N PRO A 166 -5.02 19.15 5.66
CA PRO A 166 -4.53 19.55 4.33
C PRO A 166 -5.55 20.33 3.49
N GLU A 167 -6.84 20.24 3.83
CA GLU A 167 -7.94 20.92 3.13
C GLU A 167 -8.86 21.69 4.09
N CYS A 168 -8.46 21.89 5.35
CA CYS A 168 -9.29 22.57 6.36
C CYS A 168 -10.65 21.94 6.65
N ARG A 169 -10.72 20.62 6.48
CA ARG A 169 -11.91 19.81 6.72
C ARG A 169 -11.70 18.70 7.77
N GLY A 170 -10.68 18.83 8.61
CA GLY A 170 -10.36 17.85 9.65
C GLY A 170 -9.75 16.53 9.14
N ASN A 171 -9.40 16.45 7.86
CA ASN A 171 -8.56 15.38 7.32
C ASN A 171 -7.12 15.53 7.82
N ILE A 172 -6.33 14.48 7.68
CA ILE A 172 -4.89 14.49 7.88
C ILE A 172 -4.21 13.85 6.67
N GLN A 173 -3.00 14.30 6.36
CA GLN A 173 -2.13 13.63 5.42
C GLN A 173 -1.09 12.85 6.22
N VAL A 174 -0.94 11.56 5.94
CA VAL A 174 0.00 10.69 6.64
C VAL A 174 0.97 10.11 5.62
N THR A 175 2.25 10.08 5.98
CA THR A 175 3.30 9.38 5.22
C THR A 175 3.91 8.32 6.12
N VAL A 176 4.04 7.10 5.62
CA VAL A 176 4.77 6.01 6.29
C VAL A 176 5.89 5.56 5.37
N THR A 177 7.11 5.47 5.91
CA THR A 177 8.29 4.98 5.21
C THR A 177 8.82 3.74 5.91
N LEU A 178 9.00 2.67 5.15
CA LEU A 178 9.74 1.48 5.55
C LEU A 178 11.18 1.62 5.05
N VAL A 179 12.14 1.28 5.92
CA VAL A 179 13.56 1.24 5.60
C VAL A 179 14.06 -0.18 5.83
N GLY A 180 14.54 -0.81 4.75
CA GLY A 180 15.14 -2.14 4.76
C GLY A 180 16.59 -2.11 5.21
N ARG A 181 17.12 -3.27 5.59
CA ARG A 181 18.53 -3.43 6.02
C ARG A 181 19.55 -3.07 4.93
N ASP A 182 19.16 -3.24 3.68
CA ASP A 182 19.94 -2.89 2.48
C ASP A 182 19.82 -1.40 2.11
N GLY A 183 19.06 -0.61 2.89
CA GLY A 183 18.77 0.78 2.60
C GLY A 183 17.64 0.98 1.60
N GLN A 184 16.99 -0.07 1.11
CA GLN A 184 15.80 0.07 0.27
C GLN A 184 14.67 0.73 1.07
N THR A 185 13.97 1.68 0.45
CA THR A 185 12.86 2.39 1.09
C THR A 185 11.56 2.22 0.34
N PHE A 186 10.47 1.98 1.06
CA PHE A 186 9.11 2.04 0.54
C PHE A 186 8.34 3.13 1.27
N THR A 187 7.78 4.08 0.52
CA THR A 187 7.02 5.20 1.08
C THR A 187 5.57 5.14 0.60
N TYR A 188 4.66 5.26 1.55
CA TYR A 188 3.21 5.20 1.36
C TYR A 188 2.58 6.48 1.89
N ILE A 189 1.58 7.00 1.19
CA ILE A 189 0.92 8.26 1.53
C ILE A 189 -0.59 8.03 1.57
N GLY A 190 -1.24 8.52 2.61
CA GLY A 190 -2.69 8.50 2.74
C GLY A 190 -3.23 9.89 3.08
N ASN A 191 -4.45 10.18 2.61
CA ASN A 191 -5.21 11.36 3.02
C ASN A 191 -6.62 10.97 3.43
N GLY A 192 -7.05 11.43 4.61
CA GLY A 192 -8.42 11.25 5.07
C GLY A 192 -8.58 11.53 6.55
N LYS A 193 -9.70 11.07 7.12
CA LYS A 193 -9.93 11.21 8.57
C LYS A 193 -8.93 10.36 9.35
N PRO A 194 -8.51 10.81 10.55
CA PRO A 194 -7.59 10.07 11.42
C PRO A 194 -7.94 8.59 11.65
N SER A 195 -9.25 8.28 11.73
CA SER A 195 -9.72 6.91 11.99
C SER A 195 -9.57 5.95 10.82
N VAL A 196 -9.42 6.44 9.58
CA VAL A 196 -9.47 5.61 8.36
C VAL A 196 -8.31 5.83 7.41
N VAL A 197 -7.53 6.90 7.55
CA VAL A 197 -6.42 7.21 6.63
C VAL A 197 -5.43 6.06 6.50
N MET A 198 -5.19 5.32 7.59
CA MET A 198 -4.27 4.17 7.58
C MET A 198 -4.80 2.97 6.81
N SER A 199 -6.09 2.92 6.43
CA SER A 199 -6.62 1.84 5.57
C SER A 199 -6.02 1.88 4.16
N GLN A 200 -5.79 3.08 3.61
CA GLN A 200 -5.15 3.27 2.31
C GLN A 200 -3.71 2.75 2.35
N ILE A 201 -2.95 3.20 3.35
CA ILE A 201 -1.56 2.77 3.56
C ILE A 201 -1.49 1.26 3.84
N ALA A 202 -2.39 0.73 4.67
CA ALA A 202 -2.47 -0.71 4.95
C ALA A 202 -2.74 -1.52 3.67
N SER A 203 -3.66 -1.07 2.82
CA SER A 203 -3.99 -1.71 1.54
C SER A 203 -2.78 -1.73 0.62
N GLU A 204 -2.06 -0.61 0.48
CA GLU A 204 -0.86 -0.51 -0.35
C GLU A 204 0.28 -1.39 0.19
N MET A 205 0.55 -1.34 1.49
CA MET A 205 1.55 -2.19 2.14
C MET A 205 1.20 -3.67 1.97
N PHE A 206 -0.04 -4.05 2.29
CA PHE A 206 -0.50 -5.43 2.12
C PHE A 206 -0.37 -5.86 0.66
N THR A 207 -0.77 -5.03 -0.29
CA THR A 207 -0.65 -5.35 -1.71
C THR A 207 0.80 -5.54 -2.14
N GLN A 208 1.70 -4.64 -1.73
CA GLN A 208 3.12 -4.69 -2.06
C GLN A 208 3.79 -5.99 -1.61
N PHE A 209 3.48 -6.46 -0.40
CA PHE A 209 4.16 -7.63 0.18
C PHE A 209 3.40 -8.95 -0.04
N GLN A 210 2.08 -8.92 -0.13
CA GLN A 210 1.25 -10.12 -0.14
C GLN A 210 0.81 -10.54 -1.55
N ARG A 211 0.65 -9.60 -2.48
CA ARG A 211 0.17 -9.91 -3.83
C ARG A 211 1.16 -10.84 -4.54
N THR A 212 0.64 -11.72 -5.38
CA THR A 212 1.45 -12.57 -6.24
C THR A 212 2.38 -11.71 -7.10
N SER A 213 3.68 -11.90 -6.88
CA SER A 213 4.77 -11.36 -7.70
C SER A 213 5.27 -12.45 -8.63
N PHE A 214 5.67 -12.09 -9.84
CA PHE A 214 6.32 -13.01 -10.76
C PHE A 214 7.84 -12.71 -10.83
N PRO A 215 8.69 -13.73 -10.99
CA PRO A 215 8.34 -15.14 -11.04
C PRO A 215 7.97 -15.71 -9.66
N THR A 216 7.12 -16.73 -9.64
CA THR A 216 6.79 -17.49 -8.41
C THR A 216 6.57 -18.97 -8.73
N THR A 217 6.92 -19.85 -7.79
CA THR A 217 6.76 -21.30 -7.99
C THR A 217 5.62 -21.83 -7.13
N LEU A 218 4.67 -22.49 -7.77
CA LEU A 218 3.53 -23.13 -7.11
C LEU A 218 3.65 -24.65 -7.17
N ARG A 219 3.35 -25.33 -6.06
CA ARG A 219 3.14 -26.79 -6.08
C ARG A 219 1.73 -27.12 -6.56
N VAL A 220 1.63 -27.88 -7.63
CA VAL A 220 0.38 -28.42 -8.17
C VAL A 220 0.44 -29.94 -8.08
N GLY A 221 -0.11 -30.47 -6.99
CA GLY A 221 -0.01 -31.90 -6.65
C GLY A 221 1.44 -32.35 -6.44
N ASN A 222 1.92 -33.19 -7.37
CA ASN A 222 3.29 -33.73 -7.38
C ASN A 222 4.23 -32.98 -8.32
N ARG A 223 3.76 -31.93 -8.98
CA ARG A 223 4.55 -31.09 -9.90
C ARG A 223 4.70 -29.69 -9.32
N SER A 224 5.76 -29.01 -9.72
CA SER A 224 5.94 -27.58 -9.45
C SER A 224 5.79 -26.87 -10.78
N ILE A 225 5.11 -25.72 -10.78
CA ILE A 225 4.91 -24.87 -11.94
C ILE A 225 5.48 -23.50 -11.59
N GLU A 226 6.39 -23.00 -12.42
CA GLU A 226 6.92 -21.65 -12.28
C GLU A 226 6.04 -20.69 -13.08
N LEU A 227 5.39 -19.76 -12.39
CA LEU A 227 4.69 -18.63 -13.01
C LEU A 227 5.71 -17.55 -13.33
N ILE A 228 5.82 -17.12 -14.58
CA ILE A 228 6.79 -16.14 -15.05
C ILE A 228 6.17 -14.77 -15.28
N GLY A 229 4.87 -14.71 -15.58
CA GLY A 229 4.20 -13.48 -16.02
C GLY A 229 4.44 -13.20 -17.51
N GLY A 230 4.04 -12.02 -17.98
CA GLY A 230 4.36 -11.48 -19.31
C GLY A 230 5.62 -10.62 -19.28
N PHE A 231 5.81 -9.78 -20.29
CA PHE A 231 7.04 -8.97 -20.45
C PHE A 231 7.32 -8.00 -19.29
N ASN A 232 6.27 -7.58 -18.58
CA ASN A 232 6.36 -6.67 -17.43
C ASN A 232 6.51 -7.41 -16.08
N GLY A 233 6.67 -8.74 -16.07
CA GLY A 233 6.74 -9.53 -14.83
C GLY A 233 5.40 -9.58 -14.08
N SER A 234 4.27 -9.43 -14.78
CA SER A 234 2.93 -9.53 -14.24
C SER A 234 1.97 -10.19 -15.22
N VAL A 235 0.68 -10.24 -14.92
CA VAL A 235 -0.35 -10.57 -15.92
C VAL A 235 -0.35 -9.47 -16.97
N ASP A 236 -0.23 -9.87 -18.24
CA ASP A 236 -0.13 -8.98 -19.39
C ASP A 236 -1.30 -9.21 -20.35
N GLN A 237 -1.44 -8.36 -21.36
CA GLN A 237 -2.56 -8.35 -22.29
C GLN A 237 -2.11 -8.40 -23.75
N ALA A 238 -2.83 -9.19 -24.55
CA ALA A 238 -2.58 -9.32 -25.98
C ALA A 238 -3.88 -9.10 -26.78
N ARG A 239 -3.75 -8.74 -28.07
CA ARG A 239 -4.91 -8.60 -28.98
C ARG A 239 -5.35 -9.92 -29.58
N THR A 240 -4.47 -10.93 -29.60
CA THR A 240 -4.80 -12.28 -30.03
C THR A 240 -4.10 -13.32 -29.14
N PRO A 241 -4.64 -14.55 -29.00
CA PRO A 241 -3.99 -15.62 -28.26
C PRO A 241 -2.62 -16.01 -28.85
N GLN A 242 -2.46 -15.93 -30.17
CA GLN A 242 -1.19 -16.22 -30.84
C GLN A 242 -0.09 -15.23 -30.44
N GLN A 243 -0.43 -13.94 -30.26
CA GLN A 243 0.53 -12.95 -29.77
C GLN A 243 0.98 -13.27 -28.34
N ALA A 244 0.04 -13.64 -27.46
CA ALA A 244 0.37 -14.08 -26.11
C ALA A 244 1.23 -15.36 -26.09
N GLU A 245 0.96 -16.31 -26.99
CA GLU A 245 1.74 -17.54 -27.13
C GLU A 245 3.18 -17.25 -27.55
N GLN A 246 3.37 -16.40 -28.56
CA GLN A 246 4.70 -15.96 -29.00
C GLN A 246 5.44 -15.18 -27.91
N ALA A 247 4.74 -14.36 -27.13
CA ALA A 247 5.33 -13.65 -25.99
C ALA A 247 5.89 -14.64 -24.96
N CYS A 248 5.12 -15.66 -24.59
CA CYS A 248 5.61 -16.69 -23.67
C CYS A 248 6.76 -17.51 -24.23
N GLN A 249 6.72 -17.88 -25.52
CA GLN A 249 7.82 -18.59 -26.16
C GLN A 249 9.13 -17.78 -26.15
N THR A 250 9.04 -16.45 -26.35
CA THR A 250 10.19 -15.54 -26.27
C THR A 250 10.82 -15.52 -24.87
N LEU A 251 10.00 -15.71 -23.82
CA LEU A 251 10.45 -15.82 -22.43
C LEU A 251 10.94 -17.25 -22.08
N GLY A 252 11.04 -18.16 -23.04
CA GLY A 252 11.39 -19.56 -22.80
C GLY A 252 10.35 -20.28 -21.93
N ALA A 253 9.08 -19.94 -22.15
CA ALA A 253 7.92 -20.38 -21.38
C ALA A 253 6.76 -20.73 -22.32
N ARG A 254 5.62 -21.11 -21.76
CA ARG A 254 4.39 -21.39 -22.53
C ARG A 254 3.16 -20.78 -21.86
N LEU A 255 2.06 -20.72 -22.61
CA LEU A 255 0.77 -20.40 -22.00
C LEU A 255 0.29 -21.56 -21.08
N PRO A 256 -0.45 -21.24 -20.01
CA PRO A 256 -1.09 -22.23 -19.16
C PRO A 256 -2.11 -23.05 -19.94
N ASN A 257 -2.25 -24.32 -19.57
CA ASN A 257 -3.38 -25.13 -19.99
C ASN A 257 -4.60 -24.89 -19.09
N GLN A 258 -5.75 -25.48 -19.44
CA GLN A 258 -7.00 -25.32 -18.69
C GLN A 258 -6.84 -25.66 -17.19
N PHE A 259 -6.23 -26.82 -16.91
CA PHE A 259 -6.04 -27.30 -15.55
C PHE A 259 -5.13 -26.38 -14.73
N GLU A 260 -4.09 -25.83 -15.36
CA GLU A 260 -3.18 -24.87 -14.71
C GLU A 260 -3.89 -23.56 -14.39
N TYR A 261 -4.72 -23.03 -15.30
CA TYR A 261 -5.55 -21.86 -15.00
C TYR A 261 -6.43 -22.09 -13.78
N GLU A 262 -7.17 -23.21 -13.74
CA GLU A 262 -8.06 -23.55 -12.63
C GLU A 262 -7.31 -23.75 -11.31
N MET A 263 -6.17 -24.45 -11.34
CA MET A 263 -5.34 -24.68 -10.16
C MET A 263 -4.71 -23.39 -9.62
N VAL A 264 -4.10 -22.58 -10.50
CA VAL A 264 -3.49 -21.30 -10.13
C VAL A 264 -4.53 -20.32 -9.61
N SER A 265 -5.75 -20.34 -10.17
CA SER A 265 -6.88 -19.57 -9.63
C SER A 265 -7.28 -20.01 -8.23
N GLY A 266 -7.18 -21.30 -7.90
CA GLY A 266 -7.49 -21.82 -6.56
C GLY A 266 -6.50 -21.36 -5.48
N TYR A 267 -5.32 -20.85 -5.85
CA TYR A 267 -4.42 -20.16 -4.93
C TYR A 267 -4.83 -18.70 -4.70
N GLY A 268 -5.39 -18.04 -5.73
CA GLY A 268 -5.79 -16.65 -5.69
C GLY A 268 -4.61 -15.67 -5.64
N ASP A 269 -4.90 -14.39 -5.89
CA ASP A 269 -3.88 -13.31 -6.03
C ASP A 269 -3.06 -13.04 -4.76
N TRP A 270 -3.49 -13.58 -3.61
CA TRP A 270 -2.87 -13.35 -2.31
C TRP A 270 -2.09 -14.55 -1.78
N SER A 271 -2.08 -15.69 -2.49
CA SER A 271 -1.33 -16.88 -2.09
C SER A 271 -0.39 -17.41 -3.18
N GLY A 272 0.12 -16.51 -4.03
CA GLY A 272 1.02 -16.85 -5.13
C GLY A 272 0.30 -17.28 -6.42
N GLY A 273 -1.04 -17.32 -6.41
CA GLY A 273 -1.86 -17.63 -7.57
C GLY A 273 -2.28 -16.41 -8.38
N VAL A 274 -3.15 -16.64 -9.36
CA VAL A 274 -3.72 -15.60 -10.23
C VAL A 274 -5.21 -15.85 -10.35
N SER A 275 -6.02 -14.94 -9.85
CA SER A 275 -7.48 -15.05 -9.97
C SER A 275 -7.90 -14.84 -11.43
N LEU A 276 -8.81 -15.68 -11.92
CA LEU A 276 -9.24 -15.62 -13.32
C LEU A 276 -10.27 -14.50 -13.61
N GLY A 277 -10.55 -13.65 -12.62
CA GLY A 277 -11.64 -12.68 -12.65
C GLY A 277 -13.02 -13.36 -12.57
N GLU A 278 -14.02 -12.64 -12.08
CA GLU A 278 -15.39 -13.12 -11.84
C GLU A 278 -16.18 -13.38 -13.15
N GLY A 279 -15.65 -14.23 -14.03
CA GLY A 279 -16.28 -14.58 -15.30
C GLY A 279 -16.19 -13.55 -16.41
N LYS A 280 -15.48 -12.42 -16.20
CA LYS A 280 -15.40 -11.30 -17.18
C LYS A 280 -14.11 -11.26 -17.98
N VAL A 281 -13.04 -11.87 -17.46
CA VAL A 281 -11.72 -11.82 -18.08
C VAL A 281 -11.55 -13.05 -18.98
N VAL A 282 -11.04 -12.81 -20.19
CA VAL A 282 -10.76 -13.87 -21.16
C VAL A 282 -9.26 -14.10 -21.21
N TRP A 283 -8.85 -15.35 -21.06
CA TRP A 283 -7.45 -15.75 -20.93
C TRP A 283 -6.94 -16.43 -22.20
N ALA A 284 -5.74 -16.08 -22.65
CA ALA A 284 -5.16 -16.69 -23.85
C ALA A 284 -4.72 -18.15 -23.58
N MET A 285 -4.95 -19.04 -24.54
CA MET A 285 -4.43 -20.41 -24.54
C MET A 285 -3.71 -20.73 -25.85
N SER A 286 -2.84 -21.74 -25.80
CA SER A 286 -2.11 -22.22 -26.98
C SER A 286 -3.05 -22.68 -28.09
N GLY A 287 -2.63 -22.49 -29.35
CA GLY A 287 -3.36 -22.98 -30.51
C GLY A 287 -4.62 -22.18 -30.87
N GLY A 288 -4.62 -20.87 -30.60
CA GLY A 288 -5.72 -19.97 -30.95
C GLY A 288 -6.97 -20.14 -30.08
N LYS A 289 -6.83 -20.81 -28.93
CA LYS A 289 -7.89 -21.03 -27.96
C LYS A 289 -7.86 -19.97 -26.87
N VAL A 290 -8.93 -19.92 -26.10
CA VAL A 290 -9.08 -19.05 -24.94
C VAL A 290 -9.73 -19.81 -23.80
N TYR A 291 -9.46 -19.38 -22.57
CA TYR A 291 -10.18 -19.81 -21.38
C TYR A 291 -11.07 -18.67 -20.88
N HIS A 292 -12.36 -18.96 -20.69
CA HIS A 292 -13.35 -18.00 -20.22
C HIS A 292 -14.13 -18.57 -19.02
N PRO A 293 -13.82 -18.14 -17.78
CA PRO A 293 -14.44 -18.71 -16.57
C PRO A 293 -15.96 -18.51 -16.51
N GLY A 294 -16.49 -17.47 -17.18
CA GLY A 294 -17.93 -17.23 -17.25
C GLY A 294 -18.72 -18.13 -18.22
N LEU A 295 -18.06 -18.95 -19.05
CA LEU A 295 -18.70 -19.73 -20.13
C LEU A 295 -18.53 -21.24 -19.93
N MET A 296 -18.89 -21.76 -18.75
CA MET A 296 -18.62 -23.15 -18.34
C MET A 296 -19.28 -24.23 -19.22
N ASN A 297 -20.39 -23.95 -19.92
CA ASN A 297 -21.16 -24.96 -20.67
C ASN A 297 -21.10 -24.71 -22.19
N PRO A 298 -20.73 -25.67 -23.07
CA PRO A 298 -20.21 -27.02 -22.77
C PRO A 298 -18.80 -27.09 -22.19
N SER A 299 -18.00 -26.02 -22.32
CA SER A 299 -16.65 -25.96 -21.73
C SER A 299 -16.19 -24.51 -21.57
N PRO A 300 -15.42 -24.16 -20.52
CA PRO A 300 -14.79 -22.84 -20.40
C PRO A 300 -13.73 -22.57 -21.48
N VAL A 301 -13.26 -23.59 -22.18
CA VAL A 301 -12.30 -23.45 -23.30
C VAL A 301 -13.04 -23.22 -24.60
N ARG A 302 -12.72 -22.13 -25.29
CA ARG A 302 -13.33 -21.71 -26.55
C ARG A 302 -12.30 -21.44 -27.61
N ASN A 303 -12.74 -21.45 -28.86
CA ASN A 303 -11.98 -20.83 -29.92
C ASN A 303 -12.07 -19.30 -29.78
N GLN A 304 -11.03 -18.58 -30.21
CA GLN A 304 -11.02 -17.11 -30.12
C GLN A 304 -12.25 -16.45 -30.77
N TRP A 305 -12.74 -16.98 -31.90
CA TRP A 305 -13.87 -16.41 -32.63
C TRP A 305 -15.24 -16.68 -31.98
N GLU A 306 -15.32 -17.58 -31.00
CA GLU A 306 -16.55 -17.89 -30.27
C GLU A 306 -16.80 -16.92 -29.12
N VAL A 307 -15.80 -16.11 -28.77
CA VAL A 307 -15.88 -15.10 -27.71
C VAL A 307 -15.78 -13.70 -28.31
N ASN A 308 -16.65 -12.79 -27.87
CA ASN A 308 -16.61 -11.39 -28.29
C ASN A 308 -15.59 -10.58 -27.46
N ALA A 309 -14.35 -11.06 -27.38
CA ALA A 309 -13.28 -10.42 -26.63
C ALA A 309 -12.26 -9.78 -27.57
N LYS A 310 -11.86 -8.54 -27.27
CA LYS A 310 -10.85 -7.79 -28.05
C LYS A 310 -9.46 -7.82 -27.41
N ILE A 311 -9.40 -8.20 -26.14
CA ILE A 311 -8.19 -8.22 -25.31
C ILE A 311 -8.20 -9.53 -24.55
N PHE A 312 -7.06 -10.21 -24.55
CA PHE A 312 -6.85 -11.49 -23.88
C PHE A 312 -5.76 -11.32 -22.82
N SER A 313 -6.08 -11.63 -21.57
CA SER A 313 -5.10 -11.64 -20.48
C SER A 313 -4.26 -12.90 -20.56
N TYR A 314 -2.98 -12.80 -20.18
CA TYR A 314 -2.09 -13.95 -20.16
C TYR A 314 -1.00 -13.78 -19.10
N TYR A 315 -0.51 -14.91 -18.61
CA TYR A 315 0.77 -15.03 -17.92
C TYR A 315 1.45 -16.27 -18.45
N CYS A 316 2.78 -16.32 -18.39
CA CYS A 316 3.52 -17.46 -18.88
C CYS A 316 3.89 -18.41 -17.74
N VAL A 317 4.01 -19.70 -18.06
CA VAL A 317 4.40 -20.75 -17.13
C VAL A 317 5.51 -21.62 -17.69
N ARG A 318 6.32 -22.19 -16.79
CA ARG A 318 7.38 -23.15 -17.10
C ARG A 318 7.23 -24.41 -16.24
#